data_AF-K0C7G4-F1
#
_entry.id   AF-K0C7G4-F1
#
_cell.length_a   1.000
_cell.length_b   1.000
_cell.length_c   1.000
_cell.angle_alpha   90.00
_cell.angle_beta   90.00
_cell.angle_gamma   90.00
#
_symmetry.space_group_name_H-M   'P 1'
#
loop_
_entity.id
_entity.type
_entity.pdbx_description
1 polymer ?
#
loop_
_entity_poly.entity_id
_entity_poly.type
_entity_poly.pdbx_seq_one_letter_code
_entity_poly.pdbx_strand_id
1 'polypeptide(L)'
;MHLEKISHRVTRDAVHQATREVRQGLLDPALNQWFSDQGLDLGRTLFASLCPFDQRTYTGTLVDPQGHVLEFLVDLDEPDNSSLEDVSHELGPKHPEHPDADPCDRITMALLMQQQGDVGNS
;
A
#
# COMPACT_ATOMS: atom_id res chain seq x y z
N MET A 1 20.65 16.95 -5.37
CA MET A 1 19.42 17.52 -5.94
C MET A 1 18.86 16.92 -7.24
N HIS A 2 19.65 16.34 -8.16
CA HIS A 2 19.07 15.60 -9.31
C HIS A 2 18.71 14.15 -8.96
N LEU A 3 19.60 13.46 -8.23
CA LEU A 3 19.42 12.07 -7.78
C LEU A 3 18.23 11.90 -6.82
N GLU A 4 18.03 12.81 -5.87
CA GLU A 4 16.91 12.77 -4.92
C GLU A 4 15.56 12.84 -5.65
N LYS A 5 15.43 13.74 -6.63
CA LYS A 5 14.21 13.84 -7.46
C LYS A 5 13.95 12.58 -8.29
N ILE A 6 15.00 11.93 -8.78
CA ILE A 6 14.90 10.66 -9.50
C ILE A 6 14.43 9.55 -8.53
N SER A 7 15.04 9.45 -7.36
CA SER A 7 14.69 8.45 -6.34
C SER A 7 13.24 8.57 -5.91
N HIS A 8 12.76 9.79 -5.63
CA HIS A 8 11.37 10.03 -5.26
C HIS A 8 10.39 9.61 -6.37
N ARG A 9 10.74 9.90 -7.64
CA ARG A 9 9.93 9.47 -8.78
C ARG A 9 9.88 7.95 -8.89
N VAL A 10 11.01 7.27 -8.72
CA VAL A 10 11.08 5.81 -8.74
C VAL A 10 10.23 5.20 -7.64
N THR A 11 10.32 5.70 -6.41
CA THR A 11 9.49 5.22 -5.29
C THR A 11 8.01 5.47 -5.55
N ARG A 12 7.64 6.65 -6.06
CA ARG A 12 6.26 6.96 -6.45
C ARG A 12 5.74 6.03 -7.55
N ASP A 13 6.53 5.81 -8.59
CA ASP A 13 6.18 4.92 -9.70
C ASP A 13 5.98 3.47 -9.21
N ALA A 14 6.76 3.04 -8.20
CA ALA A 14 6.60 1.73 -7.56
C ALA A 14 5.28 1.61 -6.77
N VAL A 15 4.91 2.63 -5.98
CA VAL A 15 3.61 2.67 -5.26
C VAL A 15 2.45 2.66 -6.27
N HIS A 16 2.55 3.44 -7.34
CA HIS A 16 1.56 3.44 -8.43
C HIS A 16 1.44 2.08 -9.11
N GLN A 17 2.57 1.40 -9.36
CA GLN A 17 2.58 0.08 -9.99
C GLN A 17 1.88 -0.96 -9.11
N ALA A 18 2.25 -1.08 -7.83
CA ALA A 18 1.61 -2.01 -6.90
C ALA A 18 0.11 -1.72 -6.77
N THR A 19 -0.26 -0.44 -6.70
CA THR A 19 -1.67 -0.01 -6.63
C THR A 19 -2.46 -0.43 -7.87
N ARG A 20 -1.89 -0.27 -9.07
CA ARG A 20 -2.54 -0.71 -10.32
C ARG A 20 -2.71 -2.22 -10.39
N GLU A 21 -1.69 -2.98 -9.97
CA GLU A 21 -1.72 -4.45 -10.00
C GLU A 21 -2.88 -5.02 -9.18
N VAL A 22 -3.13 -4.46 -7.98
CA VAL A 22 -4.31 -4.81 -7.19
C VAL A 22 -5.58 -4.37 -7.91
N ARG A 23 -5.74 -3.08 -8.22
CA ARG A 23 -7.00 -2.55 -8.74
C ARG A 23 -7.47 -3.21 -10.04
N GLN A 24 -6.54 -3.55 -10.92
CA GLN A 24 -6.83 -4.21 -12.18
C GLN A 24 -7.04 -5.72 -12.04
N GLY A 25 -6.89 -6.28 -10.84
CA GLY A 25 -7.06 -7.71 -10.56
C GLY A 25 -6.02 -8.56 -11.27
N LEU A 26 -4.81 -8.02 -11.50
CA LEU A 26 -3.77 -8.70 -12.28
C LEU A 26 -3.14 -9.88 -11.53
N LEU A 27 -3.29 -9.92 -10.20
CA LEU A 27 -2.79 -11.02 -9.37
C LEU A 27 -3.85 -12.10 -9.18
N ASP A 28 -4.96 -11.75 -8.52
CA ASP A 28 -6.07 -12.65 -8.25
C ASP A 28 -7.36 -11.84 -8.02
N PRO A 29 -8.45 -12.09 -8.77
CA PRO A 29 -9.72 -11.40 -8.53
C PRO A 29 -10.27 -11.59 -7.11
N ALA A 30 -10.02 -12.74 -6.46
CA ALA A 30 -10.48 -13.00 -5.09
C ALA A 30 -9.74 -12.14 -4.05
N LEU A 31 -8.51 -11.68 -4.35
CA LEU A 31 -7.79 -10.74 -3.49
C LEU A 31 -8.50 -9.39 -3.42
N ASN A 32 -9.01 -8.89 -4.55
CA ASN A 32 -9.78 -7.64 -4.58
C ASN A 32 -11.10 -7.77 -3.82
N GLN A 33 -11.75 -8.93 -3.92
CA GLN A 33 -12.95 -9.23 -3.16
C GLN A 33 -12.65 -9.22 -1.66
N TRP A 34 -11.56 -9.87 -1.23
CA TRP A 34 -11.15 -9.87 0.17
C TRP A 34 -10.95 -8.44 0.71
N PHE A 35 -10.21 -7.58 0.01
CA PHE A 35 -10.05 -6.18 0.43
C PHE A 35 -11.39 -5.43 0.52
N SER A 36 -12.29 -5.69 -0.43
CA SER A 36 -13.62 -5.08 -0.43
C SER A 36 -14.47 -5.56 0.76
N ASP A 37 -14.36 -6.83 1.13
CA ASP A 37 -15.06 -7.42 2.28
C ASP A 37 -14.54 -6.86 3.61
N GLN A 38 -13.27 -6.43 3.66
CA GLN A 38 -12.71 -5.67 4.79
C GLN A 38 -13.17 -4.20 4.83
N GLY A 39 -13.95 -3.75 3.84
CA GLY A 39 -14.47 -2.38 3.77
C GLY A 39 -13.52 -1.37 3.15
N LEU A 40 -12.45 -1.81 2.47
CA LEU A 40 -11.50 -0.91 1.83
C LEU A 40 -12.04 -0.35 0.50
N ASP A 41 -11.91 0.96 0.31
CA ASP A 41 -12.17 1.61 -0.98
C ASP A 41 -10.95 1.48 -1.89
N LEU A 42 -10.89 0.38 -2.66
CA LEU A 42 -9.78 0.11 -3.56
C LEU A 42 -9.51 1.24 -4.56
N GLY A 43 -10.50 2.06 -4.92
CA GLY A 43 -10.32 3.19 -5.84
C GLY A 43 -9.52 4.35 -5.24
N ARG A 44 -9.41 4.39 -3.90
CA ARG A 44 -8.73 5.44 -3.15
C ARG A 44 -7.62 4.94 -2.23
N THR A 45 -7.51 3.62 -2.03
CA THR A 45 -6.41 2.98 -1.32
C THR A 45 -5.14 2.94 -2.17
N LEU A 46 -3.99 3.24 -1.57
CA LEU A 46 -2.66 3.11 -2.16
C LEU A 46 -1.93 1.91 -1.57
N PHE A 47 -1.26 1.11 -2.41
CA PHE A 47 -0.46 -0.03 -1.96
C PHE A 47 1.02 0.36 -1.94
N ALA A 48 1.59 0.51 -0.75
CA ALA A 48 3.01 0.79 -0.57
C ALA A 48 3.87 -0.43 -0.93
N SER A 49 3.37 -1.62 -0.61
CA SER A 49 3.98 -2.89 -0.96
C SER A 49 2.92 -3.96 -1.16
N LEU A 50 3.27 -4.95 -1.98
CA LEU A 50 2.46 -6.13 -2.24
C LEU A 50 3.41 -7.24 -2.67
N CYS A 51 3.40 -8.33 -1.92
CA CYS A 51 4.30 -9.45 -2.10
C CYS A 51 3.49 -10.75 -2.09
N PRO A 52 3.49 -11.52 -3.19
CA PRO A 52 3.08 -12.92 -3.15
C PRO A 52 4.05 -13.69 -2.22
N PHE A 53 3.51 -14.39 -1.24
CA PHE A 53 4.31 -15.18 -0.29
C PHE A 53 4.37 -16.66 -0.71
N ASP A 54 3.21 -17.26 -1.00
CA ASP A 54 3.05 -18.62 -1.51
C ASP A 54 1.84 -18.67 -2.47
N GLN A 55 1.39 -19.87 -2.88
CA GLN A 55 0.22 -20.07 -3.71
C GLN A 55 -1.01 -19.41 -3.06
N ARG A 56 -1.51 -18.35 -3.70
CA ARG A 56 -2.70 -17.58 -3.28
C ARG A 56 -2.59 -16.95 -1.88
N THR A 57 -1.37 -16.81 -1.35
CA THR A 57 -1.07 -16.04 -0.14
C THR A 57 -0.37 -14.73 -0.47
N TYR A 58 -0.86 -13.61 0.03
CA TYR A 58 -0.36 -12.28 -0.25
C TYR A 58 -0.12 -11.51 1.04
N THR A 59 0.93 -10.70 1.09
CA THR A 59 1.18 -9.79 2.20
C THR A 59 1.67 -8.44 1.70
N GLY A 60 1.47 -7.40 2.50
CA GLY A 60 1.95 -6.09 2.15
C GLY A 60 1.45 -5.01 3.09
N THR A 61 1.68 -3.78 2.66
CA THR A 61 1.30 -2.57 3.40
C THR A 61 0.53 -1.66 2.47
N LEU A 62 -0.59 -1.14 2.95
CA LEU A 62 -1.43 -0.20 2.22
C LEU A 62 -1.73 1.04 3.06
N VAL A 63 -2.14 2.10 2.39
CA VAL A 63 -2.60 3.36 2.97
C VAL A 63 -4.05 3.57 2.54
N ASP A 64 -4.95 3.61 3.52
CA ASP A 64 -6.38 3.79 3.27
C ASP A 64 -6.72 5.27 2.91
N PRO A 65 -7.98 5.56 2.53
CA PRO A 65 -8.36 6.92 2.17
C PRO A 65 -8.25 7.95 3.30
N GLN A 66 -8.24 7.49 4.55
CA GLN A 66 -8.13 8.30 5.77
C GLN A 66 -6.65 8.54 6.15
N GLY A 67 -5.71 7.85 5.51
CA GLY A 67 -4.28 7.94 5.81
C GLY A 67 -3.82 6.96 6.88
N HIS A 68 -4.65 5.97 7.24
CA HIS A 68 -4.20 4.86 8.08
C HIS A 68 -3.30 3.94 7.29
N VAL A 69 -2.25 3.43 7.95
CA VAL A 69 -1.36 2.43 7.38
C VAL A 69 -1.75 1.07 7.90
N LEU A 70 -2.18 0.21 6.98
CA LEU A 70 -2.60 -1.15 7.30
C LEU A 70 -1.60 -2.16 6.75
N GLU A 71 -1.19 -3.11 7.60
CA GLU A 71 -0.48 -4.31 7.17
C GLU A 71 -1.48 -5.44 6.98
N PHE A 72 -1.30 -6.23 5.91
CA PHE A 72 -2.17 -7.35 5.61
C PHE A 72 -1.38 -8.63 5.39
N LEU A 73 -2.01 -9.73 5.79
CA LEU A 73 -1.71 -11.08 5.35
C LEU A 73 -3.02 -11.67 4.84
N VAL A 74 -3.04 -12.19 3.63
CA VAL A 74 -4.22 -12.79 3.02
C VAL A 74 -3.86 -14.18 2.58
N ASP A 75 -4.57 -15.16 3.10
CA ASP A 75 -4.60 -16.51 2.56
C ASP A 75 -5.98 -16.72 1.94
N LEU A 76 -6.03 -16.80 0.60
CA LEU A 76 -7.31 -16.93 -0.12
C LEU A 76 -7.89 -18.35 -0.04
N ASP A 77 -7.09 -19.34 0.35
CA ASP A 77 -7.53 -20.74 0.50
C ASP A 77 -7.93 -21.03 1.95
N GLU A 78 -7.30 -20.33 2.92
CA GLU A 78 -7.66 -20.36 4.35
C GLU A 78 -7.93 -18.95 4.90
N PRO A 79 -9.11 -18.35 4.64
CA PRO A 79 -9.42 -16.97 5.03
C PRO A 79 -9.29 -16.68 6.54
N ASP A 80 -9.48 -17.69 7.40
CA ASP A 80 -9.31 -17.57 8.86
C ASP A 80 -7.87 -17.28 9.28
N ASN A 81 -6.88 -17.54 8.41
CA ASN A 81 -5.48 -17.20 8.62
C ASN A 81 -5.11 -15.79 8.11
N SER A 82 -6.08 -15.05 7.57
CA SER A 82 -5.86 -13.70 7.06
C SER A 82 -5.95 -12.66 8.19
N SER A 83 -5.19 -11.59 8.08
CA SER A 83 -5.22 -10.45 9.00
C SER A 83 -5.14 -9.12 8.26
N LEU A 84 -5.74 -8.09 8.87
CA LEU A 84 -5.62 -6.69 8.48
C LEU A 84 -5.45 -5.87 9.75
N GLU A 85 -4.27 -5.30 9.94
CA GLU A 85 -3.88 -4.64 11.18
C GLU A 85 -3.56 -3.17 10.93
N ASP A 86 -4.10 -2.27 11.75
CA ASP A 86 -3.76 -0.85 11.73
C ASP A 86 -2.48 -0.60 12.52
N VAL A 87 -1.39 -0.31 11.80
CA VAL A 87 -0.06 -0.07 12.34
C VAL A 87 0.32 1.41 12.31
N SER A 88 -0.65 2.31 12.13
CA SER A 88 -0.42 3.76 12.01
C SER A 88 0.36 4.34 13.20
N HIS A 89 0.15 3.79 14.39
CA HIS A 89 0.83 4.22 15.62
C HIS A 89 2.30 3.75 15.71
N GLU A 90 2.70 2.79 14.89
CA GLU A 90 4.02 2.13 14.93
C GLU A 90 4.96 2.61 13.82
N LEU A 91 4.53 3.60 13.03
CA LEU A 91 5.25 4.05 11.83
C LEU A 91 6.62 4.64 12.10
N GLY A 92 6.79 5.36 13.22
CA GLY A 92 8.03 6.07 13.55
C GLY A 92 8.55 6.91 12.37
N PRO A 93 9.75 6.62 11.83
CA PRO A 93 10.33 7.38 10.71
C PRO A 93 9.60 7.21 9.37
N LYS A 94 8.61 6.31 9.26
CA LYS A 94 7.78 6.19 8.05
C LYS A 94 6.67 7.24 7.98
N HIS A 95 6.36 7.91 9.09
CA HIS A 95 5.34 8.96 9.10
C HIS A 95 5.90 10.26 8.48
N PRO A 96 5.21 10.92 7.53
CA PRO A 96 5.73 12.11 6.84
C PRO A 96 6.10 13.29 7.74
N GLU A 97 5.49 13.40 8.92
CA GLU A 97 5.80 14.46 9.89
C GLU A 97 6.98 14.12 10.81
N HIS A 98 7.53 12.91 10.73
CA HIS A 98 8.71 12.53 11.50
C HIS A 98 9.96 13.25 10.97
N PRO A 99 10.85 13.77 11.83
CA PRO A 99 12.06 14.50 11.38
C PRO A 99 12.99 13.65 10.50
N ASP A 100 12.99 12.33 10.72
CA ASP A 100 13.78 11.37 9.95
C ASP A 100 12.99 10.69 8.81
N ALA A 101 11.88 11.31 8.36
CA ALA A 101 11.08 10.77 7.27
C ALA A 101 11.88 10.68 5.97
N ASP A 102 11.85 9.50 5.33
CA ASP A 102 12.48 9.27 4.03
C ASP A 102 11.42 9.13 2.93
N PRO A 103 11.27 10.10 2.01
CA PRO A 103 10.39 9.98 0.85
C PRO A 103 10.80 8.87 -0.16
N CYS A 104 11.97 8.25 0.01
CA CYS A 104 12.35 7.07 -0.76
C CYS A 104 11.75 5.78 -0.18
N ASP A 105 11.28 5.80 1.08
CA ASP A 105 10.48 4.71 1.66
C ASP A 105 9.06 4.71 1.05
N ARG A 106 8.55 3.52 0.72
CA ARG A 106 7.27 3.39 0.01
C ARG A 106 6.06 3.72 0.89
N ILE A 107 6.13 3.47 2.20
CA ILE A 107 5.05 3.80 3.13
C ILE A 107 5.00 5.31 3.31
N THR A 108 6.15 5.96 3.53
CA THR A 108 6.25 7.42 3.56
C THR A 108 5.74 8.04 2.27
N MET A 109 6.16 7.52 1.10
CA MET A 109 5.71 8.01 -0.20
C MET A 109 4.20 7.82 -0.40
N ALA A 110 3.64 6.67 -0.03
CA ALA A 110 2.20 6.42 -0.14
C ALA A 110 1.39 7.39 0.73
N LEU A 111 1.83 7.67 1.96
CA LEU A 111 1.21 8.68 2.83
C LEU A 111 1.28 10.09 2.21
N LEU A 112 2.44 10.48 1.68
CA LEU A 112 2.60 11.77 0.98
C LEU A 112 1.69 11.87 -0.25
N MET A 113 1.58 10.80 -1.04
CA MET A 113 0.69 10.74 -2.20
C MET A 113 -0.77 10.86 -1.78
N GLN A 114 -1.16 10.17 -0.70
CA GLN A 114 -2.52 10.24 -0.15
C GLN A 114 -2.89 11.66 0.29
N GLN A 115 -1.99 12.36 1.00
CA GLN A 115 -2.16 13.76 1.40
C GLN A 115 -2.26 14.71 0.20
N GLN A 116 -1.62 14.37 -0.93
CA GLN A 116 -1.65 15.15 -2.17
C GLN A 116 -2.84 14.80 -3.07
N GLY A 117 -3.63 13.79 -2.74
CA GLY A 117 -4.69 13.26 -3.58
C GLY A 117 -4.18 12.51 -4.82
N ASP A 118 -2.91 12.11 -4.86
CA ASP A 118 -2.31 11.31 -5.93
C ASP A 118 -2.61 9.83 -5.72
N VAL A 119 -3.86 9.43 -5.97
CA VAL A 119 -4.33 8.06 -5.77
C VAL A 119 -4.04 7.14 -6.96
N GLY A 120 -3.26 7.56 -7.97
CA GLY A 120 -2.89 6.69 -9.11
C GLY A 120 -4.02 6.39 -10.10
N ASN A 121 -4.87 7.38 -10.37
CA ASN A 121 -5.91 7.29 -11.40
C ASN A 121 -5.28 7.34 -12.80
N SER A 122 -5.05 6.15 -13.38
CA SER A 122 -4.89 5.95 -14.83
C SER A 122 -5.73 4.76 -15.27
#